data_AF-A0A136NCR3-F1
#
_entry.id   AF-A0A136NCR3-F1
#
_cell.length_a   1.000
_cell.length_b   1.000
_cell.length_c   1.000
_cell.angle_alpha   90.00
_cell.angle_beta   90.00
_cell.angle_gamma   90.00
#
_symmetry.space_group_name_H-M   'P 1'
#
loop_
_entity.id
_entity.type
_entity.pdbx_description
1 polymer ?
#
loop_
_entity_poly.entity_id
_entity_poly.type
_entity_poly.pdbx_seq_one_letter_code
_entity_poly.pdbx_strand_id
1 'polypeptide(L)'
;MAARLEQSIASKFQVETIPQDCTLIEYDKEVMQLNHLWDIFSFNDKALRQDYERITNGRESQSLSHTNTLIGHQIFIEEGAYVEGAIINSNTGPVYIGRNAEVMEGCVIRGPFAMGEHAVLKMGAKIYGATTLGPGCKVGGEVNNSVMIANSNKAHDGFLGNSVIGEWCNLGADSNNSNLKNNYEEVKLWSESQKSFVKTGLQFCGLIMGDHSKCGINTMFNTGTVVGFSCNIFGAGFPRNFIPSYSWGSASGMAEYQLKKAIDTARRVFARRKIEFDNIEERLFQYIFDASAEQRNYMN
;
A
#
# COMPACT_ATOMS: atom_id res chain seq x y z
N MET A 1 22.06 -3.96 -16.00
CA MET A 1 21.55 -4.08 -17.39
C MET A 1 20.04 -4.28 -17.31
N ALA A 2 19.27 -3.49 -18.06
CA ALA A 2 17.82 -3.66 -18.17
C ALA A 2 17.49 -3.86 -19.67
N ALA A 3 16.70 -4.87 -19.99
CA ALA A 3 16.29 -5.16 -21.36
C ALA A 3 14.76 -5.11 -21.44
N ARG A 4 14.22 -4.36 -22.40
CA ARG A 4 12.79 -4.40 -22.74
C ARG A 4 12.59 -5.53 -23.72
N LEU A 5 11.96 -6.60 -23.27
CA LEU A 5 11.79 -7.83 -24.03
C LEU A 5 10.30 -8.14 -24.21
N GLU A 6 9.96 -8.77 -25.33
CA GLU A 6 8.66 -9.44 -25.43
C GLU A 6 8.61 -10.63 -24.47
N GLN A 7 7.43 -10.95 -23.94
CA GLN A 7 7.24 -12.02 -22.96
C GLN A 7 7.75 -13.39 -23.47
N SER A 8 7.59 -13.65 -24.77
CA SER A 8 8.06 -14.86 -25.47
C SER A 8 9.58 -15.02 -25.41
N ILE A 9 10.32 -13.90 -25.32
CA ILE A 9 11.79 -13.85 -25.32
C ILE A 9 12.31 -13.75 -23.89
N ALA A 10 11.60 -13.05 -22.99
CA ALA A 10 12.02 -12.80 -21.61
C ALA A 10 12.41 -14.08 -20.85
N SER A 11 11.65 -15.17 -21.04
CA SER A 11 11.91 -16.47 -20.39
C SER A 11 13.19 -17.18 -20.87
N LYS A 12 13.74 -16.79 -22.02
CA LYS A 12 14.94 -17.39 -22.63
C LYS A 12 16.10 -16.40 -22.74
N PHE A 13 15.90 -15.17 -22.28
CA PHE A 13 16.91 -14.12 -22.41
C PHE A 13 18.10 -14.42 -21.52
N GLN A 14 19.27 -14.44 -22.15
CA GLN A 14 20.56 -14.51 -21.48
C GLN A 14 21.33 -13.24 -21.84
N VAL A 15 22.01 -12.64 -20.86
CA VAL A 15 22.80 -11.42 -21.08
C VAL A 15 23.88 -11.64 -22.16
N GLU A 16 24.34 -12.88 -22.28
CA GLU A 16 25.31 -13.35 -23.26
C GLU A 16 24.73 -13.42 -24.69
N THR A 17 23.41 -13.34 -24.85
CA THR A 17 22.70 -13.43 -26.14
C THR A 17 22.36 -12.08 -26.77
N ILE A 18 22.89 -10.98 -26.23
CA ILE A 18 22.67 -9.64 -26.77
C ILE A 18 23.21 -9.59 -28.20
N PRO A 19 22.38 -9.22 -29.20
CA PRO A 19 22.80 -9.12 -30.58
C PRO A 19 23.99 -8.16 -30.74
N GLN A 20 24.97 -8.53 -31.58
CA GLN A 20 26.18 -7.71 -31.81
C GLN A 20 25.88 -6.36 -32.48
N ASP A 21 24.71 -6.20 -33.08
CA ASP A 21 24.20 -4.97 -33.70
C ASP A 21 23.45 -4.04 -32.73
N CYS A 22 23.54 -4.27 -31.42
CA CYS A 22 22.98 -3.37 -30.41
C CYS A 22 23.84 -2.11 -30.18
N THR A 23 23.18 -0.97 -30.00
CA THR A 23 23.83 0.25 -29.49
C THR A 23 23.89 0.19 -27.97
N LEU A 24 25.10 0.13 -27.40
CA LEU A 24 25.28 0.24 -25.95
C LEU A 24 25.02 1.69 -25.52
N ILE A 25 24.01 1.89 -24.66
CA ILE A 25 23.78 3.15 -23.98
C ILE A 25 24.24 2.98 -22.55
N GLU A 26 25.28 3.71 -22.15
CA GLU A 26 25.74 3.74 -20.77
C GLU A 26 24.78 4.58 -19.94
N TYR A 27 24.33 4.01 -18.82
CA TYR A 27 23.49 4.70 -17.85
C TYR A 27 24.29 4.83 -16.56
N ASP A 28 24.75 6.06 -16.29
CA ASP A 28 25.65 6.42 -15.20
C ASP A 28 24.92 7.04 -13.99
N LYS A 29 23.59 7.15 -14.07
CA LYS A 29 22.77 7.73 -13.00
C LYS A 29 22.38 6.70 -11.95
N GLU A 30 22.05 7.20 -10.78
CA GLU A 30 21.55 6.38 -9.66
C GLU A 30 20.24 5.67 -10.06
N VAL A 31 20.17 4.37 -9.78
CA VAL A 31 18.96 3.55 -9.98
C VAL A 31 18.31 3.28 -8.63
N MET A 32 17.04 3.64 -8.50
CA MET A 32 16.21 3.24 -7.36
C MET A 32 15.76 1.79 -7.55
N GLN A 33 16.07 0.93 -6.59
CA GLN A 33 15.77 -0.50 -6.65
C GLN A 33 14.95 -0.92 -5.45
N LEU A 34 13.86 -1.67 -5.69
CA LEU A 34 13.05 -2.26 -4.62
C LEU A 34 13.58 -3.66 -4.34
N ASN A 35 14.44 -3.80 -3.33
CA ASN A 35 15.02 -5.06 -2.89
C ASN A 35 14.25 -5.67 -1.71
N HIS A 36 13.56 -4.82 -0.95
CA HIS A 36 12.83 -5.18 0.25
C HIS A 36 11.43 -4.54 0.28
N LEU A 37 10.52 -5.14 1.06
CA LEU A 37 9.14 -4.66 1.19
C LEU A 37 9.07 -3.22 1.73
N TRP A 38 9.96 -2.85 2.66
CA TRP A 38 9.99 -1.51 3.24
C TRP A 38 10.58 -0.46 2.31
N ASP A 39 11.25 -0.85 1.22
CA ASP A 39 11.74 0.10 0.21
C ASP A 39 10.58 0.87 -0.44
N ILE A 40 9.41 0.24 -0.53
CA ILE A 40 8.20 0.82 -1.12
C ILE A 40 7.82 2.13 -0.41
N PHE A 41 7.70 2.12 0.92
CA PHE A 41 7.40 3.35 1.66
C PHE A 41 8.65 4.21 1.88
N SER A 42 9.84 3.61 1.99
CA SER A 42 11.09 4.34 2.24
C SER A 42 11.48 5.24 1.07
N PHE A 43 11.21 4.79 -0.16
CA PHE A 43 11.46 5.56 -1.37
C PHE A 43 10.23 6.32 -1.88
N ASN A 44 9.09 6.21 -1.20
CA ASN A 44 7.84 6.82 -1.66
C ASN A 44 7.95 8.35 -1.82
N ASP A 45 8.67 9.05 -0.93
CA ASP A 45 8.87 10.50 -1.08
C ASP A 45 9.54 10.85 -2.42
N LYS A 46 10.66 10.19 -2.73
CA LYS A 46 11.42 10.41 -3.96
C LYS A 46 10.57 10.07 -5.19
N ALA A 47 9.87 8.92 -5.17
CA ALA A 47 8.99 8.50 -6.25
C ALA A 47 7.82 9.47 -6.47
N LEU A 48 7.14 9.87 -5.39
CA LEU A 48 5.99 10.78 -5.42
C LEU A 48 6.36 12.13 -6.02
N ARG A 49 7.53 12.69 -5.68
CA ARG A 49 8.01 13.95 -6.27
C ARG A 49 8.31 13.81 -7.76
N GLN A 50 8.99 12.74 -8.16
CA GLN A 50 9.28 12.46 -9.57
C GLN A 50 7.99 12.30 -10.39
N ASP A 51 7.01 11.59 -9.83
CA ASP A 51 5.71 11.41 -10.45
C ASP A 51 4.93 12.72 -10.51
N TYR A 52 4.94 13.53 -9.45
CA TYR A 52 4.31 14.85 -9.45
C TYR A 52 4.86 15.74 -10.57
N GLU A 53 6.19 15.90 -10.64
CA GLU A 53 6.84 16.68 -11.70
C GLU A 53 6.43 16.17 -13.09
N ARG A 54 6.49 14.86 -13.31
CA ARG A 54 6.17 14.25 -14.60
C ARG A 54 4.69 14.39 -14.98
N ILE A 55 3.79 14.13 -14.05
CA ILE A 55 2.35 14.07 -14.29
C ILE A 55 1.76 15.47 -14.44
N THR A 56 2.33 16.48 -13.77
CA THR A 56 1.80 17.85 -13.77
C THR A 56 2.48 18.77 -14.79
N ASN A 57 3.61 18.36 -15.37
CA ASN A 57 4.35 19.16 -16.33
C ASN A 57 3.47 19.63 -17.51
N GLY A 58 3.37 20.95 -17.68
CA GLY A 58 2.59 21.57 -18.76
C GLY A 58 1.07 21.45 -18.61
N ARG A 59 0.57 21.07 -17.43
CA ARG A 59 -0.86 20.92 -17.15
C ARG A 59 -1.33 21.95 -16.13
N GLU A 60 -2.61 22.28 -16.22
CA GLU A 60 -3.27 23.16 -15.26
C GLU A 60 -4.08 22.34 -14.26
N SER A 61 -4.03 22.74 -12.99
CA SER A 61 -4.83 22.16 -11.93
C SER A 61 -6.26 22.68 -12.01
N GLN A 62 -7.24 21.84 -11.65
CA GLN A 62 -8.60 22.30 -11.37
C GLN A 62 -8.58 23.32 -10.22
N SER A 63 -9.43 24.35 -10.32
CA SER A 63 -9.68 25.28 -9.22
C SER A 63 -10.32 24.56 -8.02
N LEU A 64 -9.92 24.95 -6.82
CA LEU A 64 -10.51 24.48 -5.57
C LEU A 64 -11.58 25.43 -5.05
N SER A 65 -12.54 24.87 -4.31
CA SER A 65 -13.51 25.65 -3.53
C SER A 65 -12.82 26.54 -2.49
N HIS A 66 -13.39 27.72 -2.26
CA HIS A 66 -12.92 28.69 -1.27
C HIS A 66 -13.05 28.23 0.20
N THR A 67 -13.71 27.09 0.44
CA THR A 67 -13.88 26.52 1.77
C THR A 67 -12.58 25.89 2.29
N ASN A 68 -11.61 25.65 1.40
CA ASN A 68 -10.34 25.03 1.73
C ASN A 68 -9.32 26.07 2.20
N THR A 69 -8.46 25.68 3.13
CA THR A 69 -7.27 26.44 3.52
C THR A 69 -6.05 25.84 2.84
N LEU A 70 -5.40 26.61 1.97
CA LEU A 70 -4.21 26.18 1.23
C LEU A 70 -2.95 26.83 1.80
N ILE A 71 -1.92 26.03 2.05
CA ILE A 71 -0.61 26.47 2.54
C ILE A 71 0.45 25.92 1.57
N GLY A 72 1.19 26.81 0.92
CA GLY A 72 2.16 26.46 -0.13
C GLY A 72 1.56 26.43 -1.54
N HIS A 73 2.36 26.03 -2.53
CA HIS A 73 2.03 26.20 -3.95
C HIS A 73 2.04 24.90 -4.77
N GLN A 74 2.57 23.80 -4.25
CA GLN A 74 2.69 22.53 -4.98
C GLN A 74 1.46 21.68 -4.73
N ILE A 75 0.30 22.15 -5.20
CA ILE A 75 -0.99 21.46 -5.06
C ILE A 75 -1.56 21.29 -6.46
N PHE A 76 -1.79 20.04 -6.87
CA PHE A 76 -2.39 19.71 -8.16
C PHE A 76 -3.63 18.87 -7.97
N ILE A 77 -4.73 19.32 -8.56
CA ILE A 77 -6.06 18.73 -8.45
C ILE A 77 -6.51 18.36 -9.85
N GLU A 78 -6.78 17.08 -10.06
CA GLU A 78 -7.35 16.57 -11.30
C GLU A 78 -8.83 16.90 -11.44
N GLU A 79 -9.32 16.80 -12.69
CA GLU A 79 -10.72 17.00 -13.02
C GLU A 79 -11.67 16.08 -12.24
N GLY A 80 -12.78 16.66 -11.77
CA GLY A 80 -13.83 15.94 -11.06
C GLY A 80 -13.51 15.65 -9.59
N ALA A 81 -12.29 15.96 -9.13
CA ALA A 81 -11.97 15.87 -7.71
C ALA A 81 -12.82 16.86 -6.90
N TYR A 82 -13.35 16.37 -5.77
CA TYR A 82 -14.20 17.12 -4.85
C TYR A 82 -13.48 17.28 -3.52
N VAL A 83 -13.21 18.54 -3.13
CA VAL A 83 -12.42 18.87 -1.95
C VAL A 83 -13.08 20.07 -1.27
N GLU A 84 -13.63 19.86 -0.08
CA GLU A 84 -14.34 20.89 0.68
C GLU A 84 -13.86 20.94 2.12
N GLY A 85 -13.70 22.15 2.67
CA GLY A 85 -13.40 22.34 4.10
C GLY A 85 -12.10 21.69 4.59
N ALA A 86 -11.14 21.43 3.70
CA ALA A 86 -9.88 20.78 4.03
C ALA A 86 -8.75 21.80 4.28
N ILE A 87 -7.75 21.39 5.06
CA ILE A 87 -6.49 22.13 5.23
C ILE A 87 -5.40 21.36 4.49
N ILE A 88 -4.83 21.97 3.44
CA ILE A 88 -3.81 21.35 2.59
C ILE A 88 -2.51 22.13 2.70
N ASN A 89 -1.47 21.50 3.24
CA ASN A 89 -0.15 22.08 3.41
C ASN A 89 0.90 21.36 2.55
N SER A 90 1.37 22.04 1.50
CA SER A 90 2.36 21.56 0.54
C SER A 90 3.78 22.11 0.77
N ASN A 91 4.03 22.80 1.89
CA ASN A 91 5.35 23.40 2.16
C ASN A 91 6.48 22.36 2.28
N THR A 92 6.17 21.14 2.74
CA THR A 92 7.18 20.07 2.91
C THR A 92 7.23 19.11 1.72
N GLY A 93 6.30 19.21 0.77
CA GLY A 93 6.25 18.36 -0.42
C GLY A 93 4.93 18.50 -1.18
N PRO A 94 4.90 18.07 -2.44
CA PRO A 94 3.74 18.24 -3.30
C PRO A 94 2.51 17.48 -2.80
N VAL A 95 1.34 18.00 -3.12
CA VAL A 95 0.04 17.36 -2.90
C VAL A 95 -0.62 17.14 -4.25
N TYR A 96 -0.90 15.88 -4.57
CA TYR A 96 -1.63 15.47 -5.77
C TYR A 96 -2.96 14.81 -5.41
N ILE A 97 -4.05 15.28 -6.00
CA ILE A 97 -5.39 14.72 -5.83
C ILE A 97 -5.91 14.28 -7.20
N GLY A 98 -6.12 12.97 -7.34
CA GLY A 98 -6.51 12.30 -8.57
C GLY A 98 -7.96 12.55 -9.00
N ARG A 99 -8.28 12.13 -10.23
CA ARG A 99 -9.60 12.36 -10.84
C ARG A 99 -10.72 11.80 -9.98
N ASN A 100 -11.83 12.52 -9.89
CA ASN A 100 -13.03 12.05 -9.19
C ASN A 100 -12.76 11.59 -7.73
N ALA A 101 -11.64 12.01 -7.14
CA ALA A 101 -11.29 11.73 -5.77
C ALA A 101 -12.06 12.66 -4.83
N GLU A 102 -12.27 12.24 -3.59
CA GLU A 102 -13.05 12.99 -2.60
C GLU A 102 -12.22 13.23 -1.34
N VAL A 103 -12.04 14.50 -0.97
CA VAL A 103 -11.52 14.90 0.33
C VAL A 103 -12.65 15.53 1.11
N MET A 104 -13.17 14.76 2.07
CA MET A 104 -14.25 15.20 2.95
C MET A 104 -13.78 16.25 3.95
N GLU A 105 -14.74 16.91 4.58
CA GLU A 105 -14.52 18.09 5.39
C GLU A 105 -13.66 17.82 6.63
N GLY A 106 -12.90 18.84 7.02
CA GLY A 106 -12.02 18.79 8.19
C GLY A 106 -10.77 17.94 8.03
N CYS A 107 -10.52 17.35 6.85
CA CYS A 107 -9.25 16.67 6.59
C CYS A 107 -8.08 17.65 6.69
N VAL A 108 -6.98 17.19 7.31
CA VAL A 108 -5.74 17.94 7.42
C VAL A 108 -4.62 17.15 6.75
N ILE A 109 -4.07 17.71 5.68
CA ILE A 109 -3.09 17.05 4.81
C ILE A 109 -1.78 17.84 4.85
N ARG A 110 -0.69 17.16 5.23
CA ARG A 110 0.67 17.67 5.08
C ARG A 110 1.43 16.83 4.06
N GLY A 111 1.82 17.48 2.96
CA GLY A 111 2.59 16.87 1.90
C GLY A 111 3.99 16.42 2.35
N PRO A 112 4.66 15.56 1.59
CA PRO A 112 4.23 15.01 0.30
C PRO A 112 3.07 14.02 0.41
N PHE A 113 2.05 14.17 -0.44
CA PHE A 113 0.85 13.34 -0.45
C PHE A 113 0.33 13.14 -1.88
N ALA A 114 -0.05 11.91 -2.22
CA ALA A 114 -0.72 11.61 -3.47
C ALA A 114 -1.94 10.74 -3.19
N MET A 115 -3.09 11.08 -3.78
CA MET A 115 -4.25 10.21 -3.83
C MET A 115 -4.72 9.99 -5.26
N GLY A 116 -4.98 8.73 -5.62
CA GLY A 116 -5.37 8.30 -6.95
C GLY A 116 -6.85 8.52 -7.24
N GLU A 117 -7.24 8.11 -8.44
CA GLU A 117 -8.61 8.27 -8.93
C GLU A 117 -9.64 7.58 -8.02
N HIS A 118 -10.77 8.24 -7.77
CA HIS A 118 -11.85 7.75 -6.90
C HIS A 118 -11.44 7.39 -5.46
N ALA A 119 -10.24 7.76 -5.03
CA ALA A 119 -9.84 7.61 -3.64
C ALA A 119 -10.61 8.61 -2.76
N VAL A 120 -10.88 8.23 -1.52
CA VAL A 120 -11.67 9.03 -0.58
C VAL A 120 -10.91 9.20 0.73
N LEU A 121 -10.66 10.45 1.13
CA LEU A 121 -10.34 10.79 2.51
C LEU A 121 -11.65 11.05 3.27
N LYS A 122 -11.84 10.33 4.37
CA LYS A 122 -13.02 10.44 5.23
C LYS A 122 -12.87 11.63 6.18
N MET A 123 -14.01 12.16 6.62
CA MET A 123 -14.11 13.30 7.54
C MET A 123 -13.01 13.32 8.60
N GLY A 124 -12.31 14.45 8.71
CA GLY A 124 -11.31 14.66 9.77
C GLY A 124 -10.03 13.84 9.66
N ALA A 125 -9.75 13.18 8.53
CA ALA A 125 -8.51 12.41 8.35
C ALA A 125 -7.27 13.30 8.55
N LYS A 126 -6.24 12.76 9.22
CA LYS A 126 -4.96 13.42 9.48
C LYS A 126 -3.87 12.71 8.69
N ILE A 127 -3.35 13.39 7.67
CA ILE A 127 -2.40 12.81 6.73
C ILE A 127 -1.04 13.49 6.84
N TYR A 128 -0.01 12.67 6.98
CA TYR A 128 1.39 13.08 6.99
C TYR A 128 2.17 12.38 5.87
N GLY A 129 3.12 13.11 5.28
CA GLY A 129 3.98 12.58 4.23
C GLY A 129 5.06 11.60 4.71
N ALA A 130 5.61 10.77 3.81
CA ALA A 130 5.21 10.63 2.40
C ALA A 130 4.13 9.56 2.22
N THR A 131 2.88 9.97 1.98
CA THR A 131 1.75 9.02 1.89
C THR A 131 1.16 8.98 0.48
N THR A 132 0.96 7.77 -0.04
CA THR A 132 0.36 7.51 -1.35
C THR A 132 -0.86 6.60 -1.18
N LEU A 133 -2.02 7.06 -1.64
CA LEU A 133 -3.26 6.29 -1.66
C LEU A 133 -3.64 6.04 -3.12
N GLY A 134 -3.56 4.82 -3.60
CA GLY A 134 -3.92 4.54 -4.98
C GLY A 134 -5.44 4.47 -5.22
N PRO A 135 -5.85 4.09 -6.44
CA PRO A 135 -7.21 4.26 -6.90
C PRO A 135 -8.26 3.55 -6.03
N GLY A 136 -9.38 4.22 -5.77
CA GLY A 136 -10.52 3.65 -5.06
C GLY A 136 -10.31 3.36 -3.56
N CYS A 137 -9.12 3.67 -3.00
CA CYS A 137 -8.85 3.53 -1.57
C CYS A 137 -9.77 4.45 -0.74
N LYS A 138 -10.12 4.02 0.48
CA LYS A 138 -10.90 4.83 1.43
C LYS A 138 -10.18 4.93 2.76
N VAL A 139 -9.81 6.13 3.17
CA VAL A 139 -8.88 6.33 4.29
C VAL A 139 -9.41 7.37 5.26
N GLY A 140 -9.33 7.08 6.54
CA GLY A 140 -9.66 7.94 7.67
C GLY A 140 -8.69 7.70 8.84
N GLY A 141 -8.92 8.40 9.94
CA GLY A 141 -8.02 8.40 11.10
C GLY A 141 -6.70 9.07 10.77
N GLU A 142 -5.61 8.56 11.34
CA GLU A 142 -4.27 9.09 11.17
C GLU A 142 -3.40 8.19 10.30
N VAL A 143 -2.79 8.75 9.25
CA VAL A 143 -1.91 8.02 8.33
C VAL A 143 -0.62 8.78 8.09
N ASN A 144 0.50 8.09 8.24
CA ASN A 144 1.84 8.63 8.05
C ASN A 144 2.69 7.68 7.20
N ASN A 145 3.46 8.25 6.27
CA ASN A 145 4.49 7.57 5.50
C ASN A 145 4.08 6.17 5.00
N SER A 146 2.91 6.07 4.37
CA SER A 146 2.32 4.78 4.00
C SER A 146 1.87 4.75 2.55
N VAL A 147 1.98 3.58 1.93
CA VAL A 147 1.56 3.32 0.55
C VAL A 147 0.40 2.33 0.56
N MET A 148 -0.75 2.73 0.05
CA MET A 148 -1.90 1.85 -0.17
C MET A 148 -2.12 1.68 -1.66
N ILE A 149 -2.06 0.45 -2.19
CA ILE A 149 -1.97 0.20 -3.64
C ILE A 149 -3.29 0.52 -4.37
N ALA A 150 -4.39 -0.16 -4.09
CA ALA A 150 -5.69 0.14 -4.68
C ALA A 150 -6.85 -0.50 -3.91
N ASN A 151 -8.04 0.10 -3.99
CA ASN A 151 -9.29 -0.48 -3.50
C ASN A 151 -9.30 -0.95 -2.03
N SER A 152 -8.35 -0.46 -1.24
CA SER A 152 -8.15 -0.83 0.16
C SER A 152 -8.78 0.19 1.10
N ASN A 153 -9.30 -0.28 2.23
CA ASN A 153 -10.02 0.58 3.16
C ASN A 153 -9.35 0.58 4.54
N LYS A 154 -9.12 1.79 5.06
CA LYS A 154 -8.93 2.10 6.49
C LYS A 154 -9.81 3.32 6.80
N ALA A 155 -11.12 3.17 6.66
CA ALA A 155 -12.06 4.29 6.55
C ALA A 155 -12.46 4.93 7.90
N HIS A 156 -11.90 4.45 9.00
CA HIS A 156 -12.25 4.84 10.37
C HIS A 156 -10.99 5.25 11.13
N ASP A 157 -11.19 5.74 12.36
CA ASP A 157 -10.12 6.08 13.28
C ASP A 157 -9.15 4.91 13.55
N GLY A 158 -8.01 5.25 14.14
CA GLY A 158 -6.83 4.41 14.29
C GLY A 158 -5.63 4.97 13.52
N PHE A 159 -4.46 4.36 13.70
CA PHE A 159 -3.18 4.82 13.17
C PHE A 159 -2.58 3.85 12.16
N LEU A 160 -2.11 4.38 11.02
CA LEU A 160 -1.35 3.65 10.00
C LEU A 160 -0.03 4.37 9.69
N GLY A 161 1.10 3.83 10.13
CA GLY A 161 2.43 4.45 10.01
C GLY A 161 3.45 3.53 9.35
N ASN A 162 4.28 4.06 8.43
CA ASN A 162 5.39 3.32 7.78
C ASN A 162 4.95 1.97 7.21
N SER A 163 3.86 1.98 6.44
CA SER A 163 3.15 0.77 6.06
C SER A 163 2.97 0.63 4.54
N VAL A 164 2.83 -0.62 4.09
CA VAL A 164 2.45 -0.96 2.71
C VAL A 164 1.21 -1.83 2.76
N ILE A 165 0.12 -1.36 2.16
CA ILE A 165 -1.15 -2.08 2.11
C ILE A 165 -1.45 -2.42 0.66
N GLY A 166 -1.54 -3.70 0.36
CA GLY A 166 -1.89 -4.24 -0.95
C GLY A 166 -3.31 -3.89 -1.38
N GLU A 167 -3.78 -4.58 -2.41
CA GLU A 167 -5.11 -4.35 -2.97
C GLU A 167 -6.21 -5.05 -2.18
N TRP A 168 -7.42 -4.51 -2.23
CA TRP A 168 -8.62 -5.16 -1.68
C TRP A 168 -8.55 -5.50 -0.18
N CYS A 169 -7.69 -4.79 0.54
CA CYS A 169 -7.51 -4.93 1.97
C CYS A 169 -8.59 -4.16 2.73
N ASN A 170 -8.90 -4.60 3.95
CA ASN A 170 -9.83 -3.89 4.81
C ASN A 170 -9.37 -3.90 6.26
N LEU A 171 -9.00 -2.74 6.77
CA LEU A 171 -8.69 -2.52 8.17
C LEU A 171 -9.95 -2.05 8.90
N GLY A 172 -10.38 -2.83 9.89
CA GLY A 172 -11.56 -2.51 10.71
C GLY A 172 -11.38 -1.22 11.52
N ALA A 173 -12.50 -0.68 12.01
CA ALA A 173 -12.48 0.53 12.83
C ALA A 173 -11.55 0.43 14.03
N ASP A 174 -10.85 1.52 14.34
CA ASP A 174 -9.87 1.61 15.44
C ASP A 174 -8.77 0.54 15.36
N SER A 175 -8.43 0.12 14.14
CA SER A 175 -7.23 -0.70 13.92
C SER A 175 -5.99 0.18 13.84
N ASN A 176 -4.92 -0.30 14.47
CA ASN A 176 -3.69 0.44 14.67
C ASN A 176 -2.49 -0.45 14.35
N ASN A 177 -1.41 0.11 13.80
CA ASN A 177 -0.10 -0.54 13.82
C ASN A 177 0.90 0.27 14.64
N SER A 178 1.73 -0.40 15.42
CA SER A 178 2.96 0.22 15.90
C SER A 178 3.97 0.28 14.75
N ASN A 179 4.73 1.37 14.64
CA ASN A 179 5.82 1.53 13.67
C ASN A 179 7.19 1.71 14.34
N LEU A 180 7.22 1.94 15.65
CA LEU A 180 8.43 2.12 16.46
C LEU A 180 8.45 1.08 17.58
N LYS A 181 9.60 0.50 17.90
CA LYS A 181 9.70 -0.37 19.07
C LYS A 181 9.85 0.47 20.34
N ASN A 182 9.26 0.03 21.45
CA ASN A 182 9.37 0.73 22.75
C ASN A 182 10.81 0.84 23.27
N ASN A 183 11.69 -0.06 22.85
CA ASN A 183 13.12 -0.03 23.17
C ASN A 183 13.97 0.74 22.14
N TYR A 184 13.34 1.36 21.13
CA TYR A 184 13.98 2.14 20.06
C TYR A 184 14.99 1.37 19.20
N GLU A 185 15.05 0.04 19.34
CA GLU A 185 15.90 -0.82 18.52
C GLU A 185 15.42 -0.85 17.07
N GLU A 186 16.36 -1.20 16.20
CA GLU A 186 16.13 -1.48 14.79
C GLU A 186 14.98 -2.48 14.58
N VAL A 187 14.08 -2.18 13.66
CA VAL A 187 12.94 -3.04 13.33
C VAL A 187 13.40 -4.26 12.51
N LYS A 188 12.72 -5.39 12.67
CA LYS A 188 12.91 -6.58 11.86
C LYS A 188 11.61 -6.91 11.14
N LEU A 189 11.71 -7.50 9.96
CA LEU A 189 10.57 -7.86 9.12
C LEU A 189 10.76 -9.27 8.55
N TRP A 190 9.67 -10.01 8.35
CA TRP A 190 9.75 -11.35 7.77
C TRP A 190 10.18 -11.27 6.30
N SER A 191 11.27 -11.98 5.95
CA SER A 191 11.73 -12.15 4.58
C SER A 191 11.30 -13.52 4.06
N GLU A 192 10.52 -13.53 2.99
CA GLU A 192 10.10 -14.78 2.36
C GLU A 192 11.26 -15.53 1.71
N SER A 193 12.19 -14.81 1.07
CA SER A 193 13.36 -15.41 0.44
C SER A 193 14.31 -16.07 1.44
N GLN A 194 14.44 -15.50 2.65
CA GLN A 194 15.30 -16.04 3.71
C GLN A 194 14.55 -16.89 4.73
N LYS A 195 13.22 -17.03 4.61
CA LYS A 195 12.33 -17.71 5.56
C LYS A 195 12.62 -17.33 7.03
N SER A 196 12.93 -16.06 7.29
CA SER A 196 13.34 -15.57 8.61
C SER A 196 13.14 -14.07 8.76
N PHE A 197 13.20 -13.58 10.01
CA PHE A 197 13.16 -12.15 10.30
C PHE A 197 14.52 -11.50 10.04
N VAL A 198 14.54 -10.54 9.11
CA VAL A 198 15.73 -9.78 8.74
C VAL A 198 15.67 -8.38 9.31
N LYS A 199 16.84 -7.82 9.60
CA LYS A 199 17.02 -6.44 10.03
C LYS A 199 16.72 -5.48 8.87
N THR A 200 15.92 -4.45 9.12
CA THR A 200 15.51 -3.51 8.06
C THR A 200 16.46 -2.34 7.87
N GLY A 201 17.34 -2.06 8.84
CA GLY A 201 18.10 -0.81 8.92
C GLY A 201 17.29 0.38 9.44
N LEU A 202 15.99 0.20 9.71
CA LEU A 202 15.06 1.29 10.02
C LEU A 202 14.65 1.28 11.49
N GLN A 203 14.54 2.47 12.07
CA GLN A 203 13.92 2.66 13.38
C GLN A 203 12.38 2.66 13.30
N PHE A 204 11.83 3.09 12.16
CA PHE A 204 10.39 3.12 11.90
C PHE A 204 10.01 2.17 10.77
N CYS A 205 9.24 1.13 11.07
CA CYS A 205 8.69 0.20 10.09
C CYS A 205 7.44 -0.48 10.66
N GLY A 206 6.32 -0.33 9.96
CA GLY A 206 4.99 -0.68 10.45
C GLY A 206 4.46 -1.99 9.89
N LEU A 207 3.28 -1.90 9.27
CA LEU A 207 2.53 -3.01 8.73
C LEU A 207 2.79 -3.19 7.23
N ILE A 208 3.13 -4.40 6.82
CA ILE A 208 3.05 -4.83 5.42
C ILE A 208 1.87 -5.80 5.32
N MET A 209 0.85 -5.46 4.54
CA MET A 209 -0.35 -6.28 4.39
C MET A 209 -0.56 -6.64 2.91
N GLY A 210 -0.46 -7.93 2.60
CA GLY A 210 -0.69 -8.46 1.27
C GLY A 210 -2.16 -8.41 0.85
N ASP A 211 -2.38 -8.55 -0.45
CA ASP A 211 -3.69 -8.33 -1.07
C ASP A 211 -4.78 -9.20 -0.46
N HIS A 212 -6.01 -8.68 -0.51
CA HIS A 212 -7.23 -9.31 0.01
C HIS A 212 -7.25 -9.58 1.51
N SER A 213 -6.23 -9.18 2.26
CA SER A 213 -6.18 -9.36 3.71
C SER A 213 -7.04 -8.35 4.47
N LYS A 214 -7.59 -8.80 5.60
CA LYS A 214 -8.60 -8.05 6.35
C LYS A 214 -8.32 -8.20 7.84
N CYS A 215 -8.57 -7.13 8.58
CA CYS A 215 -8.64 -7.19 10.03
C CYS A 215 -9.97 -6.68 10.58
N GLY A 216 -10.38 -7.25 11.71
CA GLY A 216 -11.52 -6.81 12.48
C GLY A 216 -11.27 -5.44 13.13
N ILE A 217 -12.31 -4.92 13.79
CA ILE A 217 -12.20 -3.72 14.60
C ILE A 217 -11.18 -3.91 15.73
N ASN A 218 -10.59 -2.82 16.22
CA ASN A 218 -9.66 -2.81 17.35
C ASN A 218 -8.45 -3.75 17.17
N THR A 219 -8.05 -4.05 15.93
CA THR A 219 -6.89 -4.89 15.68
C THR A 219 -5.61 -4.09 15.90
N MET A 220 -4.71 -4.60 16.74
CA MET A 220 -3.44 -3.96 17.06
C MET A 220 -2.28 -4.74 16.46
N PHE A 221 -1.67 -4.22 15.40
CA PHE A 221 -0.49 -4.82 14.78
C PHE A 221 0.79 -4.34 15.47
N ASN A 222 1.71 -5.27 15.73
CA ASN A 222 3.00 -4.95 16.34
C ASN A 222 3.96 -4.31 15.31
N THR A 223 5.03 -3.68 15.78
CA THR A 223 6.06 -3.06 14.93
C THR A 223 6.72 -4.10 14.03
N GLY A 224 6.78 -3.85 12.72
CA GLY A 224 7.33 -4.78 11.73
C GLY A 224 6.46 -6.04 11.58
N THR A 225 5.16 -5.86 11.33
CA THR A 225 4.24 -6.98 11.06
C THR A 225 4.06 -7.20 9.57
N VAL A 226 4.18 -8.47 9.13
CA VAL A 226 3.90 -8.90 7.76
C VAL A 226 2.67 -9.79 7.75
N VAL A 227 1.66 -9.40 6.99
CA VAL A 227 0.45 -10.16 6.74
C VAL A 227 0.47 -10.62 5.29
N GLY A 228 0.34 -11.93 5.09
CA GLY A 228 0.30 -12.54 3.77
C GLY A 228 -0.97 -12.22 2.98
N PHE A 229 -1.18 -13.00 1.91
CA PHE A 229 -2.33 -12.85 1.03
C PHE A 229 -3.61 -13.46 1.63
N SER A 230 -4.75 -12.78 1.48
CA SER A 230 -6.07 -13.28 1.87
C SER A 230 -6.21 -13.76 3.33
N CYS A 231 -5.65 -13.01 4.27
CA CYS A 231 -5.79 -13.27 5.70
C CYS A 231 -7.05 -12.62 6.28
N ASN A 232 -7.62 -13.21 7.33
CA ASN A 232 -8.67 -12.60 8.15
C ASN A 232 -8.26 -12.66 9.62
N ILE A 233 -7.94 -11.48 10.18
CA ILE A 233 -7.40 -11.33 11.53
C ILE A 233 -8.44 -10.64 12.40
N PHE A 234 -8.78 -11.21 13.54
CA PHE A 234 -9.78 -10.64 14.45
C PHE A 234 -9.50 -11.05 15.89
N GLY A 235 -10.30 -10.56 16.83
CA GLY A 235 -10.15 -10.86 18.25
C GLY A 235 -9.16 -9.93 18.96
N ALA A 236 -8.92 -10.22 20.24
CA ALA A 236 -8.10 -9.40 21.12
C ALA A 236 -6.61 -9.79 21.07
N GLY A 237 -5.76 -8.86 21.54
CA GLY A 237 -4.32 -9.05 21.65
C GLY A 237 -3.55 -8.64 20.40
N PHE A 238 -2.24 -8.89 20.42
CA PHE A 238 -1.36 -8.63 19.28
C PHE A 238 -1.21 -9.92 18.45
N PRO A 239 -1.58 -9.91 17.16
CA PRO A 239 -1.25 -11.01 16.28
C PRO A 239 0.27 -11.09 16.12
N ARG A 240 0.75 -12.24 15.63
CA ARG A 240 2.18 -12.46 15.37
C ARG A 240 2.72 -11.46 14.34
N ASN A 241 4.01 -11.14 14.44
CA ASN A 241 4.71 -10.28 13.48
C ASN A 241 4.81 -10.88 12.06
N PHE A 242 4.52 -12.17 11.89
CA PHE A 242 4.30 -12.78 10.59
C PHE A 242 3.01 -13.59 10.62
N ILE A 243 2.12 -13.31 9.69
CA ILE A 243 0.83 -13.97 9.51
C ILE A 243 0.83 -14.59 8.11
N PRO A 244 0.95 -15.93 7.98
CA PRO A 244 1.02 -16.63 6.70
C PRO A 244 -0.18 -16.34 5.80
N SER A 245 0.02 -16.44 4.48
CA SER A 245 -1.09 -16.33 3.52
C SER A 245 -2.18 -17.36 3.83
N TYR A 246 -3.44 -16.97 3.61
CA TYR A 246 -4.63 -17.75 3.93
C TYR A 246 -4.72 -18.11 5.42
N SER A 247 -4.43 -17.16 6.31
CA SER A 247 -4.69 -17.31 7.74
C SER A 247 -6.07 -16.79 8.13
N TRP A 248 -6.78 -17.49 9.00
CA TRP A 248 -8.07 -17.08 9.56
C TRP A 248 -8.05 -17.27 11.08
N GLY A 249 -8.07 -16.19 11.86
CA GLY A 249 -8.09 -16.29 13.31
C GLY A 249 -7.58 -15.06 14.06
N SER A 250 -7.00 -15.30 15.23
CA SER A 250 -6.59 -14.28 16.18
C SER A 250 -5.21 -14.58 16.78
N ALA A 251 -4.77 -13.75 17.72
CA ALA A 251 -3.59 -14.02 18.54
C ALA A 251 -3.70 -15.31 19.37
N SER A 252 -4.92 -15.81 19.64
CA SER A 252 -5.13 -17.06 20.38
C SER A 252 -5.03 -18.31 19.52
N GLY A 253 -4.88 -18.17 18.20
CA GLY A 253 -4.76 -19.27 17.26
C GLY A 253 -5.30 -18.91 15.88
N MET A 254 -4.66 -19.48 14.86
CA MET A 254 -5.07 -19.30 13.47
C MET A 254 -5.29 -20.66 12.81
N ALA A 255 -6.25 -20.69 11.88
CA ALA A 255 -6.52 -21.81 11.01
C ALA A 255 -6.28 -21.43 9.56
N GLU A 256 -6.11 -22.43 8.69
CA GLU A 256 -6.08 -22.21 7.25
C GLU A 256 -7.44 -21.70 6.76
N TYR A 257 -7.41 -20.60 6.00
CA TYR A 257 -8.55 -20.09 5.28
C TYR A 257 -8.73 -20.86 3.99
N GLN A 258 -9.79 -21.67 3.94
CA GLN A 258 -10.09 -22.50 2.79
C GLN A 258 -10.17 -21.68 1.49
N LEU A 259 -9.41 -22.09 0.47
CA LEU A 259 -9.31 -21.40 -0.82
C LEU A 259 -10.67 -21.04 -1.42
N LYS A 260 -11.61 -21.99 -1.45
CA LYS A 260 -12.97 -21.75 -1.95
C LYS A 260 -13.65 -20.57 -1.24
N LYS A 261 -13.55 -20.49 0.09
CA LYS A 261 -14.13 -19.39 0.86
C LYS A 261 -13.42 -18.07 0.60
N ALA A 262 -12.10 -18.08 0.39
CA ALA A 262 -11.33 -16.91 0.03
C ALA A 262 -11.76 -16.34 -1.33
N ILE A 263 -11.91 -17.20 -2.33
CA ILE A 263 -12.42 -16.84 -3.66
C ILE A 263 -13.85 -16.30 -3.57
N ASP A 264 -14.75 -16.97 -2.84
CA ASP A 264 -16.14 -16.50 -2.67
C ASP A 264 -16.20 -15.11 -2.00
N THR A 265 -15.29 -14.82 -1.07
CA THR A 265 -15.15 -13.48 -0.48
C THR A 265 -14.63 -12.46 -1.48
N ALA A 266 -13.62 -12.81 -2.28
CA ALA A 266 -13.09 -11.92 -3.32
C ALA A 266 -14.14 -11.57 -4.38
N ARG A 267 -14.90 -12.56 -4.87
CA ARG A 267 -16.05 -12.35 -5.78
C ARG A 267 -17.04 -11.33 -5.23
N ARG A 268 -17.41 -11.44 -3.94
CA ARG A 268 -18.30 -10.47 -3.28
C ARG A 268 -17.70 -9.07 -3.18
N VAL A 269 -16.40 -8.97 -2.91
CA VAL A 269 -15.70 -7.68 -2.81
C VAL A 269 -15.64 -6.99 -4.19
N PHE A 270 -15.32 -7.73 -5.24
CA PHE A 270 -15.30 -7.24 -6.63
C PHE A 270 -16.68 -6.76 -7.08
N ALA A 271 -17.73 -7.56 -6.82
CA ALA A 271 -19.10 -7.21 -7.16
C ALA A 271 -19.58 -5.90 -6.51
N ARG A 272 -19.11 -5.56 -5.29
CA ARG A 272 -19.42 -4.27 -4.63
C ARG A 272 -18.88 -3.06 -5.40
N ARG A 273 -17.85 -3.26 -6.23
CA ARG A 273 -17.28 -2.22 -7.11
C ARG A 273 -17.75 -2.37 -8.56
N LYS A 274 -18.71 -3.27 -8.83
CA LYS A 274 -19.18 -3.61 -10.18
C LYS A 274 -18.06 -4.10 -11.11
N ILE A 275 -17.06 -4.76 -10.53
CA ILE A 275 -15.96 -5.41 -11.24
C ILE A 275 -16.25 -6.90 -11.27
N GLU A 276 -16.00 -7.55 -12.41
CA GLU A 276 -16.10 -9.00 -12.56
C GLU A 276 -14.86 -9.67 -11.95
N PHE A 277 -15.07 -10.70 -11.14
CA PHE A 277 -13.98 -11.57 -10.68
C PHE A 277 -13.86 -12.71 -11.70
N ASP A 278 -12.83 -12.65 -12.53
CA ASP A 278 -12.67 -13.50 -13.69
C ASP A 278 -11.80 -14.75 -13.42
N ASN A 279 -11.52 -15.51 -14.49
CA ASN A 279 -10.68 -16.70 -14.41
C ASN A 279 -9.19 -16.39 -14.17
N ILE A 280 -8.72 -15.16 -14.42
CA ILE A 280 -7.34 -14.76 -14.11
C ILE A 280 -7.21 -14.62 -12.59
N GLU A 281 -8.16 -13.92 -11.97
CA GLU A 281 -8.23 -13.76 -10.51
C GLU A 281 -8.33 -15.12 -9.80
N GLU A 282 -9.18 -16.02 -10.29
CA GLU A 282 -9.31 -17.37 -9.72
C GLU A 282 -8.00 -18.16 -9.79
N ARG A 283 -7.27 -18.08 -10.92
CA ARG A 283 -5.96 -18.72 -11.05
C ARG A 283 -4.90 -18.08 -10.17
N LEU A 284 -4.94 -16.75 -9.97
CA LEU A 284 -4.02 -16.05 -9.08
C LEU A 284 -4.20 -16.54 -7.64
N PHE A 285 -5.46 -16.61 -7.16
CA PHE A 285 -5.77 -17.15 -5.85
C PHE A 285 -5.29 -18.60 -5.71
N GLN A 286 -5.55 -19.47 -6.69
CA GLN A 286 -5.07 -20.86 -6.63
C GLN A 286 -3.53 -20.92 -6.57
N TYR A 287 -2.85 -20.16 -7.44
CA TYR A 287 -1.40 -20.14 -7.50
C TYR A 287 -0.78 -19.70 -6.17
N ILE A 288 -1.26 -18.61 -5.57
CA ILE A 288 -0.71 -18.12 -4.29
C ILE A 288 -1.03 -19.13 -3.17
N PHE A 289 -2.21 -19.75 -3.16
CA PHE A 289 -2.56 -20.77 -2.18
C PHE A 289 -1.58 -21.96 -2.19
N ASP A 290 -1.23 -22.43 -3.38
CA ASP A 290 -0.29 -23.54 -3.56
C ASP A 290 1.16 -23.11 -3.27
N ALA A 291 1.60 -21.97 -3.82
CA ALA A 291 2.96 -21.48 -3.65
C ALA A 291 3.29 -21.09 -2.20
N SER A 292 2.29 -20.69 -1.42
CA SER A 292 2.45 -20.33 0.00
C SER A 292 2.19 -21.48 0.98
N ALA A 293 2.00 -22.71 0.49
CA ALA A 293 1.60 -23.85 1.34
C ALA A 293 2.52 -24.07 2.55
N GLU A 294 3.83 -23.97 2.36
CA GLU A 294 4.80 -24.12 3.44
C GLU A 294 4.67 -23.06 4.54
N GLN A 295 4.20 -21.85 4.20
CA GLN A 295 4.06 -20.76 5.18
C GLN A 295 3.07 -21.12 6.29
N ARG A 296 2.06 -21.94 5.98
CA ARG A 296 0.98 -22.28 6.92
C ARG A 296 1.48 -23.11 8.10
N ASN A 297 2.68 -23.70 7.99
CA ASN A 297 3.37 -24.32 9.12
C ASN A 297 3.77 -23.31 10.21
N TYR A 298 3.81 -22.01 9.91
CA TYR A 298 4.10 -20.94 10.86
C TYR A 298 2.84 -20.32 11.50
N MET A 299 1.64 -20.90 11.32
CA MET A 299 0.41 -20.36 11.91
C MET A 299 0.35 -20.52 13.44
N ASN A 300 1.02 -21.56 13.97
CA ASN A 300 1.03 -21.91 15.39
C ASN A 300 2.41 -21.69 16.02
#